data_AF-A0A2E5XIK8-F1
#
_entry.id   AF-A0A2E5XIK8-F1
#
_cell.length_a   1.000
_cell.length_b   1.000
_cell.length_c   1.000
_cell.angle_alpha   90.00
_cell.angle_beta   90.00
_cell.angle_gamma   90.00
#
_symmetry.space_group_name_H-M   'P 1'
#
loop_
_entity.id
_entity.type
_entity.pdbx_description
1 polymer ?
#
loop_
_entity_poly.entity_id
_entity_poly.type
_entity_poly.pdbx_seq_one_letter_code
_entity_poly.pdbx_strand_id
1 'polypeptide(L)'
;MPCNGVEKVESKTKPERKDVNVLLPCWALAYFPLMILVGALFSIGDPFGKFYVFVFSGMALLVLTPAYAVITTILTIKRIKNGTNTIKITLFQLFPLVVYIFWLISVLTFGGSPV
;
A
#
# COMPACT_ATOMS: atom_id res chain seq x y z
N MET A 1 38.17 -13.05 -45.31
CA MET A 1 38.07 -11.69 -44.74
C MET A 1 37.54 -10.77 -45.83
N PRO A 2 36.57 -9.85 -45.62
CA PRO A 2 35.99 -9.28 -44.38
C PRO A 2 34.57 -9.87 -44.07
N CYS A 3 34.07 -9.97 -42.84
CA CYS A 3 33.61 -9.00 -41.83
C CYS A 3 32.23 -8.38 -42.06
N ASN A 4 31.32 -8.75 -41.14
CA ASN A 4 30.32 -7.93 -40.46
C ASN A 4 28.93 -7.76 -41.07
N GLY A 5 27.98 -8.36 -40.34
CA GLY A 5 26.58 -8.01 -40.31
C GLY A 5 25.88 -8.74 -39.16
N VAL A 6 26.44 -8.65 -37.93
CA VAL A 6 25.72 -9.09 -36.73
C VAL A 6 24.57 -8.11 -36.55
N GLU A 7 23.39 -8.49 -37.05
CA GLU A 7 22.14 -7.85 -36.65
C GLU A 7 22.04 -7.96 -35.13
N LYS A 8 22.33 -6.86 -34.44
CA LYS A 8 21.95 -6.69 -33.04
C LYS A 8 20.43 -6.79 -33.01
N VAL A 9 19.93 -7.98 -32.68
CA VAL A 9 18.58 -8.16 -32.19
C VAL A 9 18.51 -7.36 -30.90
N GLU A 10 18.09 -6.11 -31.05
CA GLU A 10 17.80 -5.21 -29.94
C GLU A 10 16.63 -5.84 -29.20
N SER A 11 16.95 -6.69 -28.22
CA SER A 11 15.95 -7.22 -27.30
C SER A 11 15.41 -5.99 -26.58
N LYS A 12 14.29 -5.46 -27.07
CA LYS A 12 13.49 -4.51 -26.31
C LYS A 12 13.01 -5.26 -25.09
N THR A 13 13.80 -5.20 -24.03
CA THR A 13 13.46 -5.69 -22.70
C THR A 13 12.23 -4.88 -22.29
N LYS A 14 11.06 -5.43 -22.64
CA LYS A 14 9.75 -4.89 -22.26
C LYS A 14 9.85 -4.63 -20.77
N PRO A 15 9.62 -3.39 -20.29
CA PRO A 15 9.78 -3.10 -18.88
C PRO A 15 8.92 -4.10 -18.13
N GLU A 16 9.58 -4.89 -17.29
CA GLU A 16 8.94 -5.93 -16.49
C GLU A 16 7.87 -5.22 -15.68
N ARG A 17 6.60 -5.34 -16.11
CA ARG A 17 5.49 -4.65 -15.45
C ARG A 17 5.47 -5.18 -14.03
N LYS A 18 5.93 -4.35 -13.07
CA LYS A 18 5.89 -4.69 -11.65
C LYS A 18 4.48 -5.19 -11.35
N ASP A 19 4.42 -6.40 -10.80
CA ASP A 19 3.16 -7.07 -10.57
C ASP A 19 2.32 -6.20 -9.62
N VAL A 20 1.17 -5.73 -10.12
CA VAL A 20 0.24 -4.90 -9.36
C VAL A 20 -0.18 -5.61 -8.07
N ASN A 21 -0.14 -6.95 -8.06
CA ASN A 21 -0.41 -7.76 -6.87
C ASN A 21 0.61 -7.55 -5.75
N VAL A 22 1.85 -7.17 -6.08
CA VAL A 22 2.91 -6.86 -5.11
C VAL A 22 2.92 -5.37 -4.79
N LEU A 23 2.74 -4.53 -5.81
CA LEU A 23 2.82 -3.09 -5.65
C LEU A 23 1.67 -2.53 -4.78
N LEU A 24 0.45 -3.06 -4.95
CA LEU A 24 -0.73 -2.55 -4.27
C LEU A 24 -0.65 -2.73 -2.74
N PRO A 25 -0.31 -3.91 -2.19
CA PRO A 25 -0.14 -4.05 -0.75
C PRO A 25 1.05 -3.25 -0.22
N CYS A 26 2.15 -3.15 -0.98
CA CYS A 26 3.29 -2.33 -0.60
C CYS A 26 2.92 -0.84 -0.47
N TRP A 27 2.16 -0.30 -1.44
CA TRP A 27 1.67 1.08 -1.37
C TRP A 27 0.70 1.28 -0.21
N ALA A 28 -0.19 0.31 0.02
CA ALA A 28 -1.11 0.36 1.16
C ALA A 28 -0.36 0.40 2.50
N LEU A 29 0.76 -0.31 2.63
CA LEU A 29 1.62 -0.29 3.82
C LEU A 29 2.51 0.94 3.92
N ALA A 30 2.91 1.54 2.80
CA ALA A 30 3.72 2.77 2.78
C ALA A 30 3.00 3.96 3.45
N TYR A 31 1.68 3.86 3.61
CA TYR A 31 0.88 4.79 4.42
C TYR A 31 1.46 5.03 5.82
N PHE A 32 1.88 3.96 6.52
CA PHE A 32 2.34 4.05 7.91
C PHE A 32 3.66 4.83 8.08
N PRO A 33 4.77 4.48 7.39
CA PRO A 33 6.00 5.26 7.49
C PRO A 33 5.80 6.71 7.01
N LEU A 34 4.90 6.95 6.05
CA LEU A 34 4.55 8.31 5.63
C LEU A 34 3.87 9.08 6.77
N MET A 35 2.90 8.48 7.46
CA MET A 35 2.22 9.13 8.59
C MET A 35 3.15 9.38 9.78
N ILE A 36 4.12 8.48 10.03
CA ILE A 36 5.17 8.69 11.04
C ILE A 36 6.03 9.91 10.66
N LEU A 37 6.46 10.01 9.40
CA LEU A 37 7.24 11.15 8.91
C LEU A 37 6.45 12.46 9.02
N VAL A 38 5.20 12.47 8.57
CA VAL A 38 4.31 13.65 8.67
C VAL A 38 4.11 14.04 10.13
N GLY A 39 3.87 13.07 11.02
CA GLY A 39 3.75 13.33 12.46
C GLY A 39 5.01 13.93 13.07
N ALA A 40 6.19 13.45 12.66
CA ALA A 40 7.47 14.01 13.10
C ALA A 40 7.66 15.47 12.66
N LEU A 41 7.31 15.79 11.41
CA LEU A 41 7.40 17.15 10.86
C LEU A 41 6.44 18.11 11.55
N PHE A 42 5.19 17.71 11.78
CA PHE A 42 4.19 18.56 12.46
C PHE A 42 4.58 18.84 13.93
N SER A 43 5.29 17.93 14.57
CA SER A 43 5.79 18.13 15.94
C SER A 43 6.84 19.22 16.10
N ILE A 44 7.46 19.69 15.02
CA ILE A 44 8.46 20.76 15.07
C ILE A 44 7.78 22.12 15.29
N GLY A 45 6.54 22.30 14.80
CA GLY A 45 5.81 23.56 14.85
C GLY A 45 4.66 23.61 15.87
N ASP A 46 4.09 22.46 16.24
CA ASP A 46 2.96 22.37 17.16
C ASP A 46 3.15 21.20 18.15
N PRO A 47 3.14 21.46 19.48
CA PRO A 47 3.16 20.40 20.49
C PRO A 47 2.08 19.33 20.30
N PHE A 48 0.92 19.72 19.77
CA PHE A 48 -0.21 18.82 19.48
C PHE A 48 -0.19 18.27 18.05
N GLY A 49 0.79 18.64 17.22
CA GLY A 49 0.88 18.23 15.81
C GLY A 49 0.84 16.72 15.61
N LYS A 50 1.52 15.96 16.48
CA LYS A 50 1.48 14.48 16.47
C LYS A 50 0.09 13.93 16.76
N PHE A 51 -0.65 14.53 17.69
CA PHE A 51 -1.99 14.10 18.06
C PHE A 51 -2.96 14.31 16.88
N TYR A 52 -2.91 15.48 16.23
CA TYR A 52 -3.72 15.73 15.05
C TYR A 52 -3.41 14.73 13.93
N VAL A 53 -2.13 14.51 13.61
CA VAL A 53 -1.73 13.54 12.58
C VAL A 53 -2.19 12.14 12.93
N PHE A 54 -2.11 11.72 14.20
CA PHE A 54 -2.62 10.43 14.66
C PHE A 54 -4.13 10.28 14.41
N VAL A 55 -4.95 11.23 14.88
CA VAL A 55 -6.41 11.17 14.72
C VAL A 55 -6.81 11.23 13.23
N PHE A 56 -6.26 12.16 12.46
CA PHE A 56 -6.55 12.27 11.03
C PHE A 56 -6.08 11.05 10.24
N SER A 57 -4.97 10.43 10.64
CA SER A 57 -4.51 9.18 10.03
C SER A 57 -5.49 8.02 10.27
N GLY A 58 -6.15 7.97 11.43
CA GLY A 58 -7.22 7.00 11.66
C GLY A 58 -8.45 7.29 10.81
N MET A 59 -8.87 8.56 10.75
CA MET A 59 -10.05 8.95 9.98
C MET A 59 -9.88 8.68 8.48
N ALA A 60 -8.69 8.91 7.92
CA ALA A 60 -8.38 8.58 6.53
C ALA A 60 -8.56 7.07 6.23
N LEU A 61 -8.30 6.20 7.22
CA LEU A 61 -8.48 4.75 7.05
C LEU A 61 -9.94 4.34 6.92
N LEU A 62 -10.91 5.14 7.37
CA LEU A 62 -12.34 4.88 7.13
C LEU A 62 -12.68 4.92 5.64
N VAL A 63 -11.93 5.67 4.84
CA VAL A 63 -12.09 5.76 3.38
C VAL A 63 -11.12 4.81 2.67
N LEU A 64 -9.87 4.74 3.11
CA LEU A 64 -8.84 3.87 2.50
C LEU A 64 -9.18 2.39 2.64
N THR A 65 -9.75 1.95 3.76
CA THR A 65 -10.10 0.54 4.01
C THR A 65 -11.13 0.01 3.01
N PRO A 66 -12.33 0.63 2.84
CA PRO A 66 -13.29 0.16 1.85
C PRO A 66 -12.76 0.31 0.41
N ALA A 67 -12.02 1.38 0.10
CA ALA A 67 -11.41 1.55 -1.22
C ALA A 67 -10.43 0.40 -1.54
N TYR A 68 -9.55 0.06 -0.61
CA TYR A 68 -8.60 -1.03 -0.75
C TYR A 68 -9.30 -2.40 -0.84
N ALA A 69 -10.34 -2.63 -0.03
CA ALA A 69 -11.14 -3.86 -0.07
C ALA A 69 -11.83 -4.07 -1.44
N VAL A 70 -12.37 -3.01 -2.03
CA VAL A 70 -12.98 -3.08 -3.36
C VAL A 70 -11.94 -3.41 -4.43
N ILE A 71 -10.79 -2.71 -4.44
CA ILE A 71 -9.73 -2.94 -5.42
C ILE A 71 -9.20 -4.37 -5.33
N THR A 72 -8.91 -4.85 -4.11
CA THR A 72 -8.42 -6.22 -3.89
C THR A 72 -9.45 -7.27 -4.29
N THR A 73 -10.73 -7.03 -4.04
CA THR A 73 -11.82 -7.92 -4.47
C THR A 73 -11.91 -8.01 -5.99
N ILE A 74 -11.88 -6.87 -6.70
CA ILE A 74 -11.88 -6.84 -8.17
C ILE A 74 -10.68 -7.61 -8.74
N LEU A 75 -9.49 -7.40 -8.18
CA LEU A 75 -8.28 -8.11 -8.61
C LEU A 75 -8.37 -9.61 -8.33
N THR A 76 -8.95 -10.01 -7.20
CA THR A 76 -9.12 -11.41 -6.83
C THR A 76 -10.12 -12.11 -7.74
N ILE A 77 -11.26 -11.47 -8.06
CA ILE A 77 -12.25 -11.99 -9.03
C ILE A 77 -11.60 -12.20 -10.40
N LYS A 78 -10.82 -11.23 -10.88
CA LYS A 78 -10.07 -11.36 -12.15
C LYS A 78 -9.10 -12.55 -12.10
N ARG A 79 -8.42 -12.77 -10.98
CA ARG A 79 -7.48 -13.89 -10.78
C ARG A 79 -8.18 -15.25 -10.78
N ILE A 80 -9.33 -15.35 -10.11
CA ILE A 80 -10.14 -16.57 -10.09
C ILE A 80 -10.58 -16.91 -11.53
N LYS A 81 -11.06 -15.92 -12.29
CA LYS A 81 -11.45 -16.11 -13.70
C LYS A 81 -10.28 -16.55 -14.60
N ASN A 82 -9.07 -16.09 -14.32
CA ASN A 82 -7.87 -16.41 -15.11
C ASN A 82 -7.12 -17.67 -14.63
N GLY A 83 -7.57 -18.34 -13.56
CA GLY A 83 -6.92 -19.52 -13.01
C GLY A 83 -5.55 -19.25 -12.36
N THR A 84 -5.16 -17.99 -12.15
CA THR A 84 -3.85 -17.59 -11.60
C THR A 84 -3.89 -17.24 -10.12
N ASN A 85 -4.96 -17.60 -9.41
CA ASN A 85 -5.11 -17.26 -8.00
C ASN A 85 -4.34 -18.24 -7.11
N THR A 86 -3.29 -17.77 -6.46
CA THR A 86 -2.55 -18.53 -5.43
C THR A 86 -2.89 -18.00 -4.04
N ILE A 87 -3.03 -18.89 -3.06
CA ILE A 87 -3.30 -18.57 -1.65
C ILE A 87 -2.33 -17.52 -1.11
N LYS A 88 -1.04 -17.62 -1.45
CA LYS A 88 0.01 -16.66 -1.06
C LYS A 88 -0.31 -15.23 -1.48
N ILE A 89 -0.80 -15.02 -2.71
CA ILE A 89 -1.10 -13.69 -3.26
C ILE A 89 -2.31 -13.09 -2.54
N THR A 90 -3.33 -13.90 -2.28
CA THR A 90 -4.53 -13.48 -1.54
C THR A 90 -4.19 -13.10 -0.11
N LEU A 91 -3.40 -13.91 0.61
CA LEU A 91 -2.92 -13.58 1.96
C LEU A 91 -2.12 -12.28 1.99
N PHE A 92 -1.21 -12.10 1.03
CA PHE A 92 -0.41 -10.88 0.93
C PHE A 92 -1.27 -9.63 0.69
N GLN A 93 -2.36 -9.75 -0.07
CA GLN A 93 -3.30 -8.65 -0.28
C GLN A 93 -4.22 -8.37 0.89
N LEU A 94 -4.53 -9.37 1.72
CA LEU A 94 -5.34 -9.17 2.93
C LEU A 94 -4.52 -8.59 4.09
N PHE A 95 -3.20 -8.72 4.06
CA PHE A 95 -2.32 -8.24 5.12
C PHE A 95 -2.51 -6.75 5.46
N PRO A 96 -2.53 -5.80 4.50
CA PRO A 96 -2.76 -4.38 4.81
C PRO A 96 -4.11 -4.11 5.46
N LEU A 97 -5.13 -4.89 5.14
CA LEU A 97 -6.47 -4.79 5.73
C LEU A 97 -6.44 -5.06 7.24
N VAL A 98 -5.67 -6.05 7.67
CA VAL A 98 -5.47 -6.35 9.11
C VAL A 98 -4.78 -5.17 9.81
N VAL A 99 -3.75 -4.59 9.18
CA VAL A 99 -3.03 -3.43 9.75
C VAL A 99 -3.95 -2.20 9.82
N TYR A 100 -4.78 -1.98 8.81
CA TYR A 100 -5.75 -0.87 8.78
C TYR A 100 -6.79 -1.00 9.89
N ILE A 101 -7.34 -2.20 10.08
CA ILE A 101 -8.31 -2.47 11.16
C ILE A 101 -7.66 -2.25 12.53
N PHE A 102 -6.45 -2.77 12.74
CA PHE A 102 -5.72 -2.57 13.99
C PHE A 102 -5.48 -1.08 14.29
N TRP A 103 -5.08 -0.30 13.29
CA TRP A 103 -4.87 1.14 13.45
C TRP A 103 -6.17 1.89 13.70
N LEU A 104 -7.25 1.55 12.98
CA LEU A 104 -8.58 2.12 13.21
C LEU A 104 -9.06 1.87 14.64
N ILE A 105 -8.95 0.64 15.12
CA ILE A 105 -9.29 0.30 16.51
C ILE A 105 -8.44 1.14 17.46
N SER A 106 -7.12 1.22 17.21
CA SER A 106 -6.21 2.00 18.07
C SER A 106 -6.62 3.47 18.17
N VAL A 107 -7.10 4.08 17.08
CA VAL A 107 -7.58 5.48 17.09
C VAL A 107 -8.96 5.61 17.73
N LEU A 108 -9.89 4.68 17.46
CA LEU A 108 -11.26 4.72 17.98
C LEU A 108 -11.32 4.43 19.50
N THR A 109 -10.43 3.60 20.00
CA THR A 109 -10.31 3.29 21.44
C THR A 109 -9.36 4.24 22.16
N PHE A 110 -8.69 5.14 21.43
CA PHE A 110 -7.85 6.16 22.02
C PHE A 110 -8.72 7.18 22.77
N GLY A 111 -8.94 6.95 24.06
CA GLY A 111 -9.62 7.89 24.96
C GLY A 111 -8.77 9.11 25.35
N GLY A 112 -7.66 9.36 24.65
CA GLY A 112 -6.61 10.27 25.06
C GLY A 112 -6.93 11.74 24.84
N SER A 113 -6.84 12.50 25.94
CA SER A 113 -6.70 13.96 25.95
C SER A 113 -5.40 14.36 25.24
N PRO A 114 -5.36 15.49 24.51
CA PRO A 114 -4.12 16.04 24.00
C PRO A 114 -3.26 16.48 25.19
N VAL A 115 -2.27 15.68 25.57
CA VAL A 115 -1.26 16.01 26.59
C VAL A 115 0.14 15.86 26.02
#